data_AF-A0A0A6WWP7-F1
#
_entry.id   AF-A0A0A6WWP7-F1
#
_cell.length_a   1.000
_cell.length_b   1.000
_cell.length_c   1.000
_cell.angle_alpha   90.00
_cell.angle_beta   90.00
_cell.angle_gamma   90.00
#
_symmetry.space_group_name_H-M   'P 1'
#
loop_
_entity.id
_entity.type
_entity.pdbx_description
1 polymer ?
#
loop_
_entity_poly.entity_id
_entity_poly.type
_entity_poly.pdbx_seq_one_letter_code
_entity_poly.pdbx_strand_id
1 'polypeptide(L)'
;MGALKPWHIIVLVVVLILLFGAKRLPDAARSLGRSLRIIKAETKGLVDDDNNVAEKAEPQHSRTPLQGEVQQPYQQPGYQQAPPPAGYPQQAPPPPAGYPQQAPQGYQQPPAQPFVDPVQHRTNDR
;
A
#
# COMPACT_ATOMS: atom_id res chain seq x y z
N MET A 1 -5.66 -48.36 19.44
CA MET A 1 -5.03 -47.10 18.98
C MET A 1 -6.12 -46.15 18.51
N GLY A 2 -6.77 -45.46 19.45
CA GLY A 2 -7.95 -44.63 19.22
C GLY A 2 -7.56 -43.28 18.62
N ALA A 3 -7.39 -43.25 17.30
CA ALA A 3 -7.14 -42.03 16.56
C ALA A 3 -8.29 -41.04 16.79
N LEU A 4 -7.98 -39.96 17.52
CA LEU A 4 -8.67 -38.67 17.46
C LEU A 4 -10.20 -38.78 17.44
N LYS A 5 -10.81 -39.34 18.51
CA LYS A 5 -12.26 -39.22 18.68
C LYS A 5 -12.62 -37.73 18.53
N PRO A 6 -13.57 -37.34 17.65
CA PRO A 6 -13.93 -35.96 17.37
C PRO A 6 -14.17 -35.10 18.62
N TRP A 7 -14.54 -35.76 19.71
CA TRP A 7 -14.63 -35.21 21.06
C TRP A 7 -13.41 -34.40 21.53
N HIS A 8 -12.18 -34.90 21.30
CA HIS A 8 -10.97 -34.22 21.78
C HIS A 8 -10.74 -32.89 21.05
N ILE A 9 -11.06 -32.85 19.75
CA ILE A 9 -10.95 -31.62 18.95
C ILE A 9 -11.94 -30.57 19.46
N ILE A 10 -13.17 -30.97 19.78
CA ILE A 10 -14.18 -30.07 20.36
C ILE A 10 -13.67 -29.47 21.67
N VAL A 11 -13.13 -30.29 22.57
CA VAL A 11 -12.56 -29.81 23.85
C VAL A 11 -11.40 -28.82 23.61
N LEU A 12 -10.51 -29.10 22.66
CA LEU A 12 -9.38 -28.23 22.32
C LEU A 12 -9.85 -26.86 21.80
N VAL A 13 -10.84 -26.86 20.91
CA VAL A 13 -11.45 -25.62 20.39
C VAL A 13 -12.11 -24.82 21.50
N VAL A 14 -12.83 -25.48 22.42
CA VAL A 14 -13.44 -24.81 23.58
C VAL A 14 -12.37 -24.13 24.45
N VAL A 15 -11.28 -24.84 24.75
CA VAL A 15 -10.17 -24.28 25.54
C VAL A 15 -9.52 -23.07 24.83
N LEU A 16 -9.31 -23.14 23.52
CA LEU A 16 -8.79 -22.01 22.74
C LEU A 16 -9.75 -20.80 22.74
N ILE A 17 -11.07 -21.03 22.63
CA ILE A 17 -12.06 -19.96 22.71
C ILE A 17 -12.07 -19.31 24.09
N LEU A 18 -11.88 -20.08 25.18
CA LEU A 18 -11.81 -19.54 26.54
C LEU A 18 -10.55 -18.70 26.77
N LEU A 19 -9.39 -19.14 26.25
CA LEU A 19 -8.12 -18.43 26.40
C LEU A 19 -8.00 -17.18 25.53
N PHE A 20 -8.36 -17.32 24.25
CA PHE A 20 -8.18 -16.25 23.25
C PHE A 20 -9.45 -15.41 23.04
N GLY A 21 -10.63 -15.95 23.35
CA GLY A 21 -11.92 -15.29 23.12
C GLY A 21 -12.53 -15.61 21.75
N ALA A 22 -13.86 -15.68 21.70
CA ALA A 22 -14.62 -16.05 20.50
C ALA A 22 -14.43 -15.10 19.30
N LYS A 23 -14.04 -13.83 19.53
CA LYS A 23 -13.76 -12.86 18.45
C LYS A 23 -12.32 -12.92 17.92
N ARG A 24 -11.35 -13.39 18.71
CA ARG A 24 -9.92 -13.38 18.33
C ARG A 24 -9.53 -14.57 17.47
N LEU A 25 -10.11 -15.74 17.75
CA LEU A 25 -9.89 -16.96 16.95
C LEU A 25 -10.25 -16.80 15.46
N PRO A 26 -11.46 -16.34 15.09
CA PRO A 26 -11.82 -16.17 13.68
C PRO A 26 -11.03 -15.04 13.00
N ASP A 27 -10.64 -14.01 13.74
CA ASP A 27 -9.83 -12.91 13.21
C ASP A 27 -8.41 -13.36 12.89
N ALA A 28 -7.76 -14.07 13.83
CA ALA A 28 -6.45 -14.68 13.62
C ALA A 28 -6.47 -15.74 12.51
N ALA A 29 -7.50 -16.59 12.45
CA ALA A 29 -7.64 -17.56 11.37
C ALA A 29 -7.80 -16.90 9.99
N ARG A 30 -8.51 -15.76 9.91
CA ARG A 30 -8.69 -15.01 8.66
C ARG A 30 -7.41 -14.30 8.19
N SER A 31 -6.59 -13.78 9.11
CA SER A 31 -5.31 -13.16 8.74
C SER A 31 -4.28 -14.22 8.32
N LEU A 32 -4.14 -15.29 9.11
CA LEU A 32 -3.25 -16.42 8.80
C LEU A 32 -3.67 -17.14 7.52
N GLY A 33 -4.98 -17.32 7.29
CA GLY A 33 -5.51 -17.94 6.06
C GLY A 33 -5.20 -17.13 4.80
N ARG A 34 -5.13 -15.79 4.89
CA ARG A 34 -4.71 -14.93 3.76
C ARG A 34 -3.23 -15.13 3.44
N SER A 35 -2.36 -15.14 4.44
CA SER A 35 -0.92 -15.39 4.24
C SER A 35 -0.64 -16.79 3.69
N LEU A 36 -1.33 -17.82 4.20
CA LEU A 36 -1.21 -19.19 3.71
C LEU A 36 -1.73 -19.36 2.28
N ARG A 37 -2.77 -18.61 1.88
CA ARG A 37 -3.28 -18.63 0.50
C ARG A 37 -2.26 -18.12 -0.50
N ILE A 38 -1.55 -17.05 -0.17
CA ILE A 38 -0.50 -16.45 -1.03
C ILE A 38 0.62 -17.48 -1.21
N ILE A 39 1.15 -18.00 -0.10
CA ILE A 39 2.19 -19.03 -0.12
C ILE A 39 1.73 -20.26 -0.89
N LYS A 40 0.48 -20.70 -0.72
CA LYS A 40 -0.07 -21.85 -1.44
C LYS A 40 -0.23 -21.58 -2.95
N ALA A 41 -0.57 -20.36 -3.35
CA ALA A 41 -0.68 -19.99 -4.76
C ALA A 41 0.70 -19.95 -5.43
N GLU A 42 1.69 -19.38 -4.76
CA GLU A 42 3.09 -19.36 -5.23
C GLU A 42 3.68 -20.78 -5.29
N THR A 43 3.41 -21.60 -4.27
CA THR A 43 3.87 -23.00 -4.24
C THR A 43 3.16 -23.86 -5.29
N LYS A 44 1.88 -23.61 -5.59
CA LYS A 44 1.14 -24.32 -6.64
C LYS A 44 1.75 -24.05 -8.03
N GLY A 45 2.23 -22.84 -8.28
CA GLY A 45 2.96 -22.53 -9.52
C GLY A 45 4.18 -23.42 -9.72
N LEU A 46 4.93 -23.72 -8.65
CA LEU A 46 6.11 -24.60 -8.70
C LEU A 46 5.76 -26.09 -8.90
N VAL A 47 4.61 -26.53 -8.40
CA VAL A 47 4.14 -27.93 -8.50
C VAL A 47 3.41 -28.20 -9.83
N ASP A 48 2.69 -27.19 -10.36
CA ASP A 48 2.02 -27.27 -11.67
C ASP A 48 3.01 -27.13 -12.84
N ASP A 49 4.11 -26.37 -12.69
CA ASP A 49 5.11 -26.20 -13.77
C ASP A 49 5.85 -27.51 -14.12
N ASP A 50 5.87 -28.47 -13.18
CA ASP A 50 6.39 -29.83 -13.40
C ASP A 50 5.38 -30.76 -14.12
N ASN A 51 4.10 -30.35 -14.25
CA ASN A 51 3.02 -31.20 -14.77
C ASN A 51 2.23 -30.61 -15.96
N ASN A 52 2.35 -29.31 -16.31
CA ASN A 52 1.48 -28.73 -17.33
C ASN A 52 2.01 -27.48 -18.05
N VAL A 53 2.77 -27.67 -19.13
CA VAL A 53 3.08 -26.61 -20.13
C VAL A 53 1.89 -26.34 -21.08
N ALA A 54 0.70 -26.89 -20.83
CA ALA A 54 -0.39 -26.97 -21.82
C ALA A 54 -1.65 -26.13 -21.52
N GLU A 55 -1.81 -25.55 -20.33
CA GLU A 55 -3.05 -24.83 -19.96
C GLU A 55 -2.78 -23.39 -19.47
N LYS A 56 -1.92 -22.67 -20.19
CA LYS A 56 -1.70 -21.23 -19.98
C LYS A 56 -2.58 -20.40 -20.92
N ALA A 57 -3.82 -20.11 -20.49
CA ALA A 57 -4.73 -19.08 -21.03
C ALA A 57 -6.14 -19.31 -20.40
N GLU A 58 -6.85 -18.45 -19.67
CA GLU A 58 -6.82 -17.01 -19.39
C GLU A 58 -7.65 -16.71 -18.10
N PRO A 59 -8.13 -15.48 -17.79
CA PRO A 59 -7.81 -14.73 -16.58
C PRO A 59 -8.95 -14.69 -15.55
N GLN A 60 -8.66 -14.73 -14.25
CA GLN A 60 -9.62 -14.26 -13.23
C GLN A 60 -8.96 -13.38 -12.17
N HIS A 61 -8.63 -12.17 -12.63
CA HIS A 61 -8.87 -10.97 -11.85
C HIS A 61 -10.40 -10.84 -11.65
N SER A 62 -10.95 -11.53 -10.64
CA SER A 62 -12.31 -11.40 -10.12
C SER A 62 -12.34 -12.18 -8.80
N ARG A 63 -12.42 -11.59 -7.61
CA ARG A 63 -13.20 -10.44 -7.20
C ARG A 63 -12.37 -9.64 -6.19
N THR A 64 -12.23 -8.35 -6.42
CA THR A 64 -12.23 -7.41 -5.29
C THR A 64 -13.60 -7.54 -4.64
N PRO A 65 -13.75 -8.01 -3.39
CA PRO A 65 -14.94 -7.63 -2.64
C PRO A 65 -14.79 -6.14 -2.34
N LEU A 66 -15.25 -5.30 -3.27
CA LEU A 66 -15.92 -4.04 -2.90
C LEU A 66 -17.23 -4.44 -2.21
N GLN A 67 -17.10 -5.04 -1.03
CA GLN A 67 -18.16 -5.33 -0.06
C GLN A 67 -17.48 -5.65 1.26
N GLY A 68 -16.84 -4.59 1.73
CA GLY A 68 -16.38 -4.40 3.09
C GLY A 68 -16.66 -2.96 3.46
N GLU A 69 -17.89 -2.48 3.20
CA GLU A 69 -18.51 -1.55 4.15
C GLU A 69 -18.66 -2.30 5.48
N VAL A 70 -17.54 -2.47 6.16
CA VAL A 70 -17.49 -2.25 7.58
C VAL A 70 -16.94 -0.84 7.70
N GLN A 71 -17.83 0.13 7.49
CA GLN A 71 -17.88 1.25 8.41
C GLN A 71 -17.88 0.60 9.80
N GLN A 72 -16.71 0.48 10.42
CA GLN A 72 -16.67 0.45 11.86
C GLN A 72 -17.06 1.87 12.25
N PRO A 73 -18.27 2.11 12.81
CA PRO A 73 -18.40 3.28 13.64
C PRO A 73 -17.36 3.08 14.74
N TYR A 74 -16.37 3.95 14.78
CA TYR A 74 -15.53 4.07 15.95
C TYR A 74 -16.45 4.47 17.11
N GLN A 75 -17.05 3.50 17.78
CA GLN A 75 -17.61 3.70 19.11
C GLN A 75 -16.39 3.79 20.04
N GLN A 76 -15.87 5.01 20.15
CA GLN A 76 -14.97 5.39 21.22
C GLN A 76 -15.76 5.30 22.54
N PRO A 77 -15.34 4.47 23.51
CA PRO A 77 -15.84 4.56 24.86
C PRO A 77 -15.56 5.98 25.37
N GLY A 78 -16.61 6.65 25.83
CA GLY A 78 -16.69 8.08 26.12
C GLY A 78 -15.39 8.74 26.61
N TYR A 79 -14.85 9.60 25.77
CA TYR A 79 -14.23 10.84 26.23
C TYR A 79 -15.19 11.95 25.83
N GLN A 80 -15.92 12.45 26.83
CA GLN A 80 -16.52 13.76 26.77
C GLN A 80 -15.42 14.74 26.34
N GLN A 81 -15.53 15.34 25.16
CA GLN A 81 -14.74 16.52 24.82
C GLN A 81 -15.08 17.59 25.87
N ALA A 82 -14.14 17.89 26.77
CA ALA A 82 -14.21 19.13 27.53
C ALA A 82 -14.20 20.30 26.52
N PRO A 83 -15.05 21.32 26.70
CA PRO A 83 -15.03 22.48 25.82
C PRO A 83 -13.60 23.06 25.77
N PRO A 84 -13.10 23.43 24.58
CA PRO A 84 -11.75 23.97 24.46
C PRO A 84 -11.64 25.24 25.30
N PRO A 85 -10.57 25.42 26.11
CA PRO A 85 -10.25 26.68 26.72
C PRO A 85 -10.21 27.78 25.65
N ALA A 86 -11.13 28.74 25.76
CA ALA A 86 -11.05 29.98 25.00
C ALA A 86 -9.79 30.72 25.48
N GLY A 87 -8.71 30.72 24.68
CA GLY A 87 -7.59 31.62 25.00
C GLY A 87 -6.20 31.33 24.46
N TYR A 88 -5.95 30.30 23.65
CA TYR A 88 -4.64 30.24 22.97
C TYR A 88 -4.73 30.96 21.62
N PRO A 89 -3.99 32.06 21.40
CA PRO A 89 -3.76 32.52 20.04
C PRO A 89 -2.98 31.42 19.33
N GLN A 90 -3.56 30.86 18.26
CA GLN A 90 -2.81 30.06 17.28
C GLN A 90 -1.70 30.96 16.72
N GLN A 91 -0.47 30.79 17.21
CA GLN A 91 0.70 31.37 16.56
C GLN A 91 0.89 30.62 15.24
N ALA A 92 0.65 31.34 14.14
CA ALA A 92 1.02 30.87 12.81
C ALA A 92 2.53 30.56 12.79
N PRO A 93 2.97 29.51 12.06
CA PRO A 93 4.39 29.25 11.88
C PRO A 93 5.08 30.52 11.35
N PRO A 94 6.28 30.88 11.86
CA PRO A 94 6.98 32.06 11.40
C PRO A 94 7.24 31.95 9.89
N PRO A 95 7.09 33.05 9.13
CA PRO A 95 7.44 33.02 7.71
C PRO A 95 8.91 32.61 7.56
N PRO A 96 9.26 31.83 6.52
CA PRO A 96 10.65 31.48 6.26
C PRO A 96 11.47 32.78 6.17
N ALA A 97 12.56 32.84 6.96
CA ALA A 97 13.51 33.94 6.89
C ALA A 97 13.92 34.13 5.43
N GLY A 98 13.68 35.34 4.91
CA GLY A 98 13.70 35.62 3.49
C GLY A 98 14.94 35.08 2.79
N TYR A 99 14.74 34.38 1.70
CA TYR A 99 15.77 34.24 0.67
C TYR A 99 16.15 35.67 0.25
N PRO A 100 17.45 36.02 0.12
CA PRO A 100 17.81 37.28 -0.51
C PRO A 100 17.22 37.26 -1.92
N GLN A 101 16.26 38.15 -2.15
CA GLN A 101 15.71 38.44 -3.47
C GLN A 101 16.85 39.05 -4.30
N GLN A 102 17.54 38.22 -5.08
CA GLN A 102 18.42 38.71 -6.13
C GLN A 102 17.51 39.38 -7.16
N ALA A 103 17.61 40.71 -7.27
CA ALA A 103 16.91 41.47 -8.30
C ALA A 103 17.23 40.85 -9.68
N PRO A 104 16.27 40.76 -10.60
CA PRO A 104 16.53 40.28 -11.94
C PRO A 104 17.51 41.26 -12.61
N GLN A 105 18.79 40.87 -12.65
CA GLN A 105 19.76 41.46 -13.55
C GLN A 105 19.17 41.25 -14.94
N GLY A 106 18.79 42.36 -15.59
CA GLY A 106 18.15 42.33 -16.90
C GLY A 106 18.91 41.39 -17.81
N TYR A 107 18.19 40.49 -18.48
CA TYR A 107 18.77 39.57 -19.44
C TYR A 107 19.54 40.37 -20.48
N GLN A 108 20.86 40.47 -20.30
CA GLN A 108 21.76 41.00 -21.31
C GLN A 108 21.85 39.90 -22.35
N GLN A 109 21.11 40.11 -23.43
CA GLN A 109 21.05 39.21 -24.58
C GLN A 109 22.50 39.03 -25.08
N PRO A 110 23.08 37.82 -25.02
CA PRO A 110 24.40 37.59 -25.58
C PRO A 110 24.36 37.94 -27.07
N PRO A 111 25.44 38.50 -27.65
CA PRO A 111 25.48 38.85 -29.06
C PRO A 111 25.08 37.63 -29.87
N ALA A 112 24.09 37.81 -30.77
CA ALA A 112 23.63 36.75 -31.64
C ALA A 112 24.82 36.19 -32.39
N GLN A 113 25.18 34.94 -32.08
CA GLN A 113 26.21 34.27 -32.86
C GLN A 113 25.64 34.08 -34.27
N PRO A 114 26.38 34.48 -35.32
CA PRO A 114 25.95 34.19 -36.67
C PRO A 114 25.78 32.68 -36.79
N PHE A 115 24.56 32.24 -37.07
CA PHE A 115 24.26 30.85 -37.35
C PHE A 115 25.07 30.44 -38.57
N VAL A 116 26.15 29.70 -38.33
CA VAL A 116 26.94 29.09 -39.39
C VAL A 116 26.18 27.87 -39.89
N ASP A 117 25.69 27.93 -41.14
CA ASP A 117 25.00 26.81 -41.78
C ASP A 117 25.90 25.56 -41.77
N PRO A 118 25.53 24.47 -41.06
CA PRO A 118 26.36 23.26 -40.99
C PRO A 118 26.42 22.49 -42.32
N VAL A 119 25.71 22.95 -43.35
CA VAL A 119 25.60 22.28 -44.66
C VAL A 119 26.72 22.72 -45.62
N GLN A 120 27.37 23.86 -45.40
CA GLN A 120 28.39 24.37 -46.35
C GLN A 120 29.73 23.60 -46.30
N HIS A 121 29.99 22.80 -45.28
CA HIS A 121 31.24 22.05 -45.16
C HIS A 121 31.31 20.75 -45.99
N ARG A 122 30.26 20.35 -46.70
CA ARG A 122 30.25 19.08 -47.45
C ARG A 122 30.52 19.22 -48.95
N THR A 123 30.46 20.41 -49.54
CA THR A 123 30.49 20.56 -51.02
C THR A 123 31.83 20.99 -51.61
N ASN A 124 32.93 21.01 -50.85
CA ASN A 124 34.21 21.50 -51.37
C ASN A 124 35.36 20.47 -51.38
N ASP A 125 35.03 19.17 -51.37
CA ASP A 125 35.97 18.10 -51.67
C ASP A 125 35.45 17.28 -52.86
N ARG A 126 36.07 17.52 -54.03
CA ARG A 126 35.96 16.86 -55.36
C ARG A 126 34.92 17.37 -56.35
#